data_AF-D5V816-F1
#
_entry.id   AF-D5V816-F1
#
_cell.length_a   1.000
_cell.length_b   1.000
_cell.length_c   1.000
_cell.angle_alpha   90.00
_cell.angle_beta   90.00
_cell.angle_gamma   90.00
#
_symmetry.space_group_name_H-M   'P 1'
#
loop_
_entity.id
_entity.type
_entity.pdbx_description
1 polymer ?
#
loop_
_entity_poly.entity_id
_entity_poly.type
_entity_poly.pdbx_seq_one_letter_code
_entity_poly.pdbx_strand_id
1 'polypeptide(L)'
;MIKLKILTLLCSIIFTANLFADKYEHHEKNEEYKHHIYKNLDYLNLSETQLSKLKEILKEYKRESKRFYKFERKKEKELTQLIEKKDFDEITYGKILDEINQKSKEIEIKNLKKIHDLLDTTQKEKFSHFLKEWRIE
;
A
#
# COMPACT_ATOMS: atom_id res chain seq x y z
N MET A 1 41.53 17.74 30.93
CA MET A 1 40.89 17.96 29.60
C MET A 1 40.40 16.69 28.91
N ILE A 2 41.07 15.54 29.03
CA ILE A 2 40.65 14.28 28.37
C ILE A 2 39.28 13.78 28.88
N LYS A 3 39.02 13.86 30.19
CA LYS A 3 37.71 13.47 30.78
C LYS A 3 36.52 14.30 30.26
N LEU A 4 36.73 15.60 29.98
CA LEU A 4 35.70 16.48 29.43
C LEU A 4 35.38 16.13 27.97
N LYS A 5 36.42 15.78 27.19
CA LYS A 5 36.29 15.35 25.79
C LYS A 5 35.55 14.01 25.66
N ILE A 6 35.78 13.07 26.57
CA ILE A 6 35.08 11.78 26.62
C ILE A 6 33.61 11.98 26.99
N LEU A 7 33.31 12.86 27.96
CA LEU A 7 31.94 13.18 28.35
C LEU A 7 31.16 13.83 27.20
N THR A 8 31.76 14.76 26.46
CA THR A 8 31.14 15.37 25.28
C THR A 8 30.91 14.38 24.14
N LEU A 9 31.78 13.38 23.98
CA LEU A 9 31.63 12.34 22.96
C LEU A 9 30.50 11.36 23.30
N LEU A 10 30.35 11.01 24.59
CA LEU A 10 29.25 10.17 25.07
C LEU A 10 27.89 10.88 24.95
N CYS A 11 27.83 12.18 25.26
CA CYS A 11 26.61 12.96 25.07
C CYS A 11 26.19 13.08 23.60
N SER A 12 27.13 13.13 22.64
CA SER A 12 26.76 13.18 21.22
C SER A 12 26.20 11.85 20.70
N ILE A 13 26.70 10.71 21.22
CA ILE A 13 26.18 9.37 20.91
C ILE A 13 24.76 9.18 21.49
N ILE A 14 24.49 9.72 22.68
CA ILE A 14 23.14 9.67 23.29
C ILE A 14 22.17 10.60 22.55
N PHE A 15 22.63 11.73 22.00
CA PHE A 15 21.80 12.64 21.20
C PHE A 15 21.42 12.05 19.83
N THR A 16 22.31 11.27 19.19
CA THR A 16 21.97 10.58 17.93
C THR A 16 21.07 9.36 18.16
N ALA A 17 21.18 8.67 19.29
CA ALA A 17 20.29 7.56 19.63
C ALA A 17 18.83 8.01 19.85
N ASN A 18 18.60 9.22 20.39
CA ASN A 18 17.26 9.78 20.58
C ASN A 18 16.64 10.40 19.30
N LEU A 19 17.42 10.62 18.23
CA LEU A 19 16.89 11.04 16.93
C LEU A 19 16.24 9.87 16.16
N PHE A 20 16.52 8.62 16.55
CA PHE A 20 15.84 7.42 16.01
C PHE A 20 14.77 6.85 16.95
N ALA A 21 14.65 7.40 18.17
CA ALA A 21 13.49 7.19 19.02
C ALA A 21 12.41 8.22 18.66
N ASP A 22 12.13 8.37 17.37
CA ASP A 22 10.97 9.12 16.95
C ASP A 22 9.76 8.32 17.44
N LYS A 23 9.04 8.94 18.37
CA LYS A 23 7.77 8.46 18.90
C LYS A 23 6.97 7.85 17.76
N TYR A 24 6.60 6.58 17.92
CA TYR A 24 5.46 5.98 17.22
C TYR A 24 4.19 6.72 17.67
N GLU A 25 4.08 7.97 17.26
CA GLU A 25 2.89 8.77 17.44
C GLU A 25 1.89 8.24 16.42
N HIS A 26 0.81 7.69 16.94
CA HIS A 26 -0.31 7.09 16.25
C HIS A 26 -0.87 8.05 15.17
N HIS A 27 -0.29 8.04 13.97
CA HIS A 27 -0.77 8.76 12.79
C HIS A 27 -2.00 8.07 12.19
N GLU A 28 -3.02 7.79 13.01
CA GLU A 28 -4.23 7.09 12.57
C GLU A 28 -5.22 8.02 11.86
N LYS A 29 -5.02 9.35 11.92
CA LYS A 29 -5.99 10.35 11.42
C LYS A 29 -5.72 10.95 10.04
N ASN A 30 -4.50 10.87 9.49
CA ASN A 30 -4.14 11.58 8.24
C ASN A 30 -3.75 10.69 7.05
N GLU A 31 -3.61 9.37 7.23
CA GLU A 31 -3.25 8.43 6.16
C GLU A 31 -4.41 8.14 5.17
N GLU A 32 -5.65 8.62 5.45
CA GLU A 32 -6.79 8.44 4.54
C GLU A 32 -6.61 9.16 3.19
N TYR A 33 -5.67 10.10 3.10
CA TYR A 33 -5.41 10.92 1.92
C TYR A 33 -4.24 10.44 1.04
N LYS A 34 -3.42 9.46 1.44
CA LYS A 34 -2.29 9.02 0.58
C LYS A 34 -2.70 8.11 -0.58
N HIS A 35 -3.86 7.45 -0.49
CA HIS A 35 -4.33 6.52 -1.53
C HIS A 35 -5.27 7.20 -2.53
N HIS A 36 -4.88 8.35 -3.07
CA HIS A 36 -5.58 8.91 -4.22
C HIS A 36 -5.30 8.03 -5.43
N ILE A 37 -6.23 7.12 -5.73
CA ILE A 37 -6.25 6.35 -6.98
C ILE A 37 -6.51 7.35 -8.12
N TYR A 38 -5.47 8.03 -8.57
CA TYR A 38 -5.49 8.86 -9.77
C TYR A 38 -5.00 8.00 -10.92
N LYS A 39 -5.95 7.39 -11.63
CA LYS A 39 -5.70 6.56 -12.81
C LYS A 39 -6.33 7.28 -14.00
N ASN A 40 -5.58 8.21 -14.59
CA ASN A 40 -6.05 8.94 -15.75
C ASN A 40 -6.16 7.98 -16.94
N LEU A 41 -7.32 7.96 -17.60
CA LEU A 41 -7.62 7.08 -18.75
C LEU A 41 -8.04 7.88 -19.99
N ASP A 42 -7.71 9.17 -20.03
CA ASP A 42 -8.12 10.08 -21.12
C ASP A 42 -7.50 9.65 -22.46
N TYR A 43 -6.31 9.03 -22.42
CA TYR A 43 -5.63 8.48 -23.60
C TYR A 43 -6.37 7.32 -24.29
N LEU A 44 -7.36 6.72 -23.62
CA LEU A 44 -8.16 5.63 -24.19
C LEU A 44 -9.28 6.13 -25.12
N ASN A 45 -9.57 7.44 -25.14
CA ASN A 45 -10.66 8.02 -25.95
C ASN A 45 -11.97 7.23 -25.80
N LEU A 46 -12.39 7.00 -24.55
CA LEU A 46 -13.58 6.21 -24.24
C LEU A 46 -14.85 6.89 -24.76
N SER A 47 -15.78 6.10 -25.29
CA SER A 47 -17.15 6.59 -25.55
C SER A 47 -17.83 7.02 -24.25
N GLU A 48 -18.88 7.84 -24.33
CA GLU A 48 -19.64 8.26 -23.13
C GLU A 48 -20.19 7.07 -22.33
N THR A 49 -20.64 6.03 -23.03
CA THR A 49 -21.13 4.79 -22.41
C THR A 49 -20.00 4.05 -21.68
N GLN A 50 -18.81 3.96 -22.30
CA GLN A 50 -17.65 3.35 -21.66
C GLN A 50 -17.19 4.15 -20.45
N LEU A 51 -17.12 5.47 -20.57
CA LEU A 51 -16.74 6.37 -19.49
C LEU A 51 -17.67 6.24 -18.28
N SER A 52 -18.99 6.16 -18.51
CA SER A 52 -19.97 5.95 -17.43
C SER A 52 -19.75 4.62 -16.70
N LYS A 53 -19.57 3.52 -17.44
CA LYS A 53 -19.28 2.20 -16.86
C LYS A 53 -17.95 2.17 -16.11
N LEU A 54 -16.92 2.81 -16.66
CA LEU A 54 -15.62 2.93 -16.02
C LEU A 54 -15.71 3.65 -14.67
N LYS A 55 -16.49 4.73 -14.57
CA LYS A 55 -16.68 5.45 -13.30
C LYS A 55 -17.24 4.53 -12.21
N GLU A 56 -18.18 3.65 -12.54
CA GLU A 56 -18.71 2.67 -11.57
C GLU A 56 -17.67 1.62 -11.18
N ILE A 57 -16.88 1.13 -12.14
CA ILE A 57 -15.75 0.22 -11.88
C ILE A 57 -14.77 0.87 -10.90
N LEU A 58 -14.35 2.12 -11.16
CA LEU A 58 -13.43 2.88 -10.30
C LEU A 58 -13.99 3.13 -8.89
N LYS A 59 -15.30 3.40 -8.80
CA LYS A 59 -15.98 3.60 -7.51
C LYS A 59 -16.05 2.31 -6.69
N GLU A 60 -16.24 1.16 -7.32
CA GLU A 60 -16.14 -0.14 -6.66
C GLU A 60 -14.70 -0.43 -6.23
N TYR A 61 -13.74 -0.27 -7.14
CA TYR A 61 -12.31 -0.46 -6.85
C TYR A 61 -11.86 0.38 -5.65
N LYS A 62 -12.20 1.68 -5.61
CA LYS A 62 -11.91 2.55 -4.45
C LYS A 62 -12.48 2.01 -3.14
N ARG A 63 -13.70 1.44 -3.16
CA ARG A 63 -14.32 0.83 -1.97
C ARG A 63 -13.58 -0.44 -1.55
N GLU A 64 -13.19 -1.28 -2.49
CA GLU A 64 -12.43 -2.51 -2.24
C GLU A 64 -11.03 -2.23 -1.72
N SER A 65 -10.28 -1.30 -2.35
CA SER A 65 -8.97 -0.86 -1.88
C SER A 65 -9.05 -0.31 -0.46
N LYS A 66 -10.06 0.52 -0.13
CA LYS A 66 -10.24 1.01 1.25
C LYS A 66 -10.46 -0.12 2.26
N ARG A 67 -11.17 -1.19 1.88
CA ARG A 67 -11.37 -2.37 2.73
C ARG A 67 -10.08 -3.19 2.84
N PHE A 68 -9.32 -3.30 1.76
CA PHE A 68 -8.01 -3.95 1.75
C PHE A 68 -7.04 -3.27 2.69
N TYR A 69 -6.83 -1.95 2.59
CA TYR A 69 -5.90 -1.22 3.46
C TYR A 69 -6.27 -1.31 4.94
N LYS A 70 -7.56 -1.40 5.29
CA LYS A 70 -7.99 -1.69 6.66
C LYS A 70 -7.61 -3.10 7.11
N PHE A 71 -7.76 -4.08 6.23
CA PHE A 71 -7.39 -5.46 6.49
C PHE A 71 -5.87 -5.61 6.63
N GLU A 72 -5.10 -5.08 5.69
CA GLU A 72 -3.64 -5.09 5.69
C GLU A 72 -3.08 -4.46 6.97
N ARG A 73 -3.54 -3.27 7.36
CA ARG A 73 -3.11 -2.66 8.64
C ARG A 73 -3.37 -3.53 9.87
N LYS A 74 -4.43 -4.34 9.86
CA LYS A 74 -4.67 -5.29 10.96
C LYS A 74 -3.64 -6.42 10.91
N LYS A 75 -3.35 -6.95 9.73
CA LYS A 75 -2.36 -8.01 9.51
C LYS A 75 -0.94 -7.55 9.80
N GLU A 76 -0.57 -6.32 9.46
CA GLU A 76 0.72 -5.70 9.82
C GLU A 76 0.93 -5.60 11.33
N LYS A 77 -0.14 -5.31 12.09
CA LYS A 77 -0.08 -5.38 13.57
C LYS A 77 0.16 -6.81 14.05
N GLU A 78 -0.45 -7.81 13.41
CA GLU A 78 -0.20 -9.23 13.72
C GLU A 78 1.26 -9.61 13.40
N LEU A 79 1.82 -9.16 12.27
CA LEU A 79 3.23 -9.37 11.91
C LEU A 79 4.20 -8.73 12.92
N THR A 80 3.93 -7.49 13.32
CA THR A 80 4.73 -6.77 14.33
C THR A 80 4.79 -7.57 15.64
N GLN A 81 3.65 -8.09 16.10
CA GLN A 81 3.59 -8.92 17.30
C GLN A 81 4.40 -10.22 17.18
N LEU A 82 4.57 -10.77 15.98
CA LEU A 82 5.41 -11.95 15.77
C LEU A 82 6.90 -11.63 15.88
N ILE A 83 7.32 -10.44 15.45
CA ILE A 83 8.71 -9.97 15.54
C ILE A 83 9.10 -9.67 17.00
N GLU A 84 8.17 -9.17 17.80
CA GLU A 84 8.40 -8.86 19.22
C GLU A 84 8.53 -10.10 20.12
N LYS A 85 8.20 -11.30 19.60
CA LYS A 85 8.36 -12.56 20.35
C LYS A 85 9.84 -12.93 20.50
N LYS A 86 10.12 -13.71 21.54
CA LYS A 86 11.48 -14.24 21.80
C LYS A 86 12.00 -15.10 20.65
N ASP A 87 11.14 -15.93 20.07
CA ASP A 87 11.45 -16.83 18.97
C ASP A 87 10.59 -16.46 17.76
N PHE A 88 11.21 -16.36 16.58
CA PHE A 88 10.54 -15.97 15.35
C PHE A 88 9.72 -17.13 14.77
N ASP A 89 8.41 -16.94 14.65
CA ASP A 89 7.48 -17.89 14.03
C ASP A 89 7.37 -17.61 12.52
N GLU A 90 8.32 -18.14 11.76
CA GLU A 90 8.40 -17.99 10.31
C GLU A 90 7.15 -18.49 9.58
N ILE A 91 6.54 -19.58 10.06
CA ILE A 91 5.38 -20.21 9.41
C ILE A 91 4.17 -19.28 9.51
N THR A 92 3.89 -18.75 10.70
CA THR A 92 2.76 -17.83 10.88
C THR A 92 3.01 -16.50 10.17
N TYR A 93 4.26 -16.01 10.20
CA TYR A 93 4.64 -14.78 9.50
C TYR A 93 4.42 -14.90 7.99
N GLY A 94 4.90 -15.97 7.37
CA GLY A 94 4.70 -16.25 5.95
C GLY A 94 3.23 -16.34 5.56
N LYS A 95 2.41 -17.05 6.34
CA LYS A 95 0.96 -17.16 6.10
C LYS A 95 0.26 -15.81 6.09
N ILE A 96 0.59 -14.93 7.04
CA ILE A 96 -0.03 -13.61 7.11
C ILE A 96 0.35 -12.77 5.88
N LEU A 97 1.62 -12.81 5.45
CA LEU A 97 2.04 -12.15 4.21
C LEU A 97 1.31 -12.70 2.99
N ASP A 98 1.15 -14.02 2.89
CA ASP A 98 0.41 -14.65 1.80
C ASP A 98 -1.06 -14.21 1.78
N GLU A 99 -1.71 -14.10 2.94
CA GLU A 99 -3.09 -13.60 3.05
C GLU A 99 -3.22 -12.16 2.55
N ILE A 100 -2.28 -11.27 2.92
CA ILE A 100 -2.23 -9.89 2.42
C ILE A 100 -2.08 -9.89 0.90
N ASN A 101 -1.05 -10.59 0.41
CA ASN A 101 -0.71 -10.64 -1.01
C ASN A 101 -1.83 -11.23 -1.87
N GLN A 102 -2.47 -12.30 -1.40
CA GLN A 102 -3.57 -12.94 -2.12
C GLN A 102 -4.74 -11.98 -2.25
N LYS A 103 -5.11 -11.29 -1.17
CA LYS A 103 -6.25 -10.36 -1.20
C LYS A 103 -5.99 -9.16 -2.10
N SER A 104 -4.77 -8.64 -2.11
CA SER A 104 -4.35 -7.58 -3.04
C SER A 104 -4.51 -8.04 -4.50
N LYS A 105 -3.96 -9.21 -4.83
CA LYS A 105 -4.05 -9.82 -6.18
C LYS A 105 -5.50 -10.05 -6.63
N GLU A 106 -6.37 -10.54 -5.74
CA GLU A 106 -7.78 -10.77 -6.06
C GLU A 106 -8.49 -9.48 -6.50
N ILE A 107 -8.24 -8.37 -5.80
CA ILE A 107 -8.83 -7.07 -6.15
C ILE A 107 -8.25 -6.54 -7.47
N GLU A 108 -6.93 -6.65 -7.67
CA GLU A 108 -6.27 -6.26 -8.90
C GLU A 108 -6.84 -7.02 -10.11
N ILE A 109 -6.87 -8.35 -10.06
CA ILE A 109 -7.40 -9.22 -11.13
C ILE A 109 -8.86 -8.90 -11.42
N LYS A 110 -9.70 -8.78 -10.38
CA LYS A 110 -11.12 -8.49 -10.53
C LYS A 110 -11.33 -7.14 -11.24
N ASN A 111 -10.57 -6.12 -10.87
CA ASN A 111 -10.70 -4.79 -11.45
C ASN A 111 -10.16 -4.75 -12.89
N LEU A 112 -8.98 -5.34 -13.13
CA LEU A 112 -8.41 -5.43 -14.49
C LEU A 112 -9.32 -6.18 -15.45
N LYS A 113 -9.96 -7.27 -15.01
CA LYS A 113 -10.94 -8.00 -15.82
C LYS A 113 -12.09 -7.09 -16.26
N LYS A 114 -12.69 -6.33 -15.34
CA LYS A 114 -13.79 -5.42 -15.66
C LYS A 114 -13.40 -4.34 -16.66
N ILE A 115 -12.19 -3.79 -16.53
CA ILE A 115 -11.66 -2.80 -17.48
C ILE A 115 -11.42 -3.48 -18.83
N HIS A 116 -10.73 -4.62 -18.85
CA HIS A 116 -10.50 -5.38 -20.06
C HIS A 116 -11.81 -5.67 -20.82
N ASP A 117 -12.87 -6.10 -20.13
CA ASP A 117 -14.15 -6.43 -20.76
C ASP A 117 -14.90 -5.19 -21.28
N LEU A 118 -14.55 -3.99 -20.78
CA LEU A 118 -15.11 -2.71 -21.21
C LEU A 118 -14.45 -2.15 -22.48
N LEU A 119 -13.15 -2.43 -22.66
CA LEU A 119 -12.31 -1.84 -23.69
C LEU A 119 -12.39 -2.63 -25.01
N ASP A 120 -12.29 -1.93 -26.14
CA ASP A 120 -12.04 -2.56 -27.43
C ASP A 120 -10.58 -2.99 -27.59
N THR A 121 -10.25 -3.65 -28.70
CA THR A 121 -8.90 -4.17 -28.96
C THR A 121 -7.82 -3.08 -28.96
N THR A 122 -8.07 -1.93 -29.60
CA THR A 122 -7.11 -0.83 -29.67
C THR A 122 -6.94 -0.15 -28.30
N GLN A 123 -8.03 -0.01 -27.55
CA GLN A 123 -8.00 0.51 -26.19
C GLN A 123 -7.26 -0.44 -25.24
N LYS A 124 -7.44 -1.75 -25.37
CA LYS A 124 -6.70 -2.76 -24.58
C LYS A 124 -5.20 -2.68 -24.80
N GLU A 125 -4.78 -2.53 -26.05
CA GLU A 125 -3.37 -2.36 -26.40
C GLU A 125 -2.78 -1.12 -25.71
N LYS A 126 -3.45 0.04 -25.85
CA LYS A 126 -3.04 1.28 -25.17
C LYS A 126 -3.00 1.11 -23.65
N PHE A 127 -4.03 0.50 -23.07
CA PHE A 127 -4.14 0.28 -21.63
C PHE A 127 -3.01 -0.61 -21.08
N SER A 128 -2.55 -1.60 -21.87
CA SER A 128 -1.52 -2.54 -21.46
C SER A 128 -0.19 -1.88 -21.07
N HIS A 129 0.12 -0.72 -21.66
CA HIS A 129 1.32 0.04 -21.36
C HIS A 129 1.33 0.64 -19.94
N PHE A 130 0.17 0.72 -19.29
CA PHE A 130 0.00 1.35 -17.98
C PHE A 130 -0.36 0.36 -16.87
N LEU A 131 -0.29 -0.95 -17.10
CA LEU A 131 -0.73 -1.98 -16.14
C LEU A 131 -0.09 -1.85 -14.74
N LYS A 132 1.17 -1.41 -14.67
CA LYS A 132 1.87 -1.21 -13.39
C LYS A 132 1.15 -0.23 -12.46
N GLU A 133 0.55 0.81 -13.03
CA GLU A 133 -0.20 1.82 -12.26
C GLU A 133 -1.47 1.25 -11.63
N TRP A 134 -1.89 0.05 -12.05
CA TRP A 134 -3.12 -0.57 -11.58
C TRP A 134 -2.94 -1.49 -10.38
N ARG A 135 -1.70 -1.77 -10.00
CA ARG A 135 -1.36 -2.61 -8.85
C ARG A 135 -1.75 -1.92 -7.55
N ILE A 136 -2.15 -2.71 -6.57
CA ILE A 136 -2.35 -2.24 -5.20
C ILE A 136 -1.01 -2.39 -4.49
N GLU A 137 -0.37 -1.26 -4.23
CA GLU A 137 0.79 -1.13 -3.35
C GLU A 137 0.35 -0.82 -1.92
#